data_AF-A0A060BUC6-F1
#
_entry.id   AF-A0A060BUC6-F1
#
_cell.length_a   1.000
_cell.length_b   1.000
_cell.length_c   1.000
_cell.angle_alpha   90.00
_cell.angle_beta   90.00
_cell.angle_gamma   90.00
#
_symmetry.space_group_name_H-M   'P 1'
#
loop_
_entity.id
_entity.type
_entity.pdbx_description
1 polymer ?
#
loop_
_entity_poly.entity_id
_entity_poly.type
_entity_poly.pdbx_seq_one_letter_code
_entity_poly.pdbx_strand_id
1 'polypeptide(L)'
;VLVATRCLAPAGQRVVRTLTSLAESAGRLGVDIEFLSPQGFRSFPLPTYRSLRLALPPHGEIARRIEASRPDSIHIATEGPIGFLTRAYCRRRGLRFTTSYTTRFPEYIAARFAVPESWSYAVLRKFHGAAAATTVATE
;
A
#
# COMPACT_ATOMS: atom_id res chain seq x y z
N VAL A 1 -5.83 13.54 -1.91
CA VAL A 1 -5.95 12.08 -1.63
C VAL A 1 -4.58 11.49 -1.37
N LEU A 2 -4.39 10.78 -0.25
CA LEU A 2 -3.14 10.09 0.05
C LEU A 2 -3.22 8.61 -0.36
N VAL A 3 -2.29 8.18 -1.21
CA VAL A 3 -2.21 6.81 -1.73
C VAL A 3 -1.00 6.09 -1.10
N ALA A 4 -1.26 5.11 -0.24
CA ALA A 4 -0.23 4.27 0.37
C ALA A 4 0.16 3.11 -0.54
N THR A 5 1.43 3.08 -0.95
CA THR A 5 1.94 2.08 -1.90
C THR A 5 3.34 1.60 -1.52
N ARG A 6 3.62 0.32 -1.79
CA ARG A 6 4.97 -0.25 -1.69
C ARG A 6 5.93 0.24 -2.79
N CYS A 7 5.42 0.94 -3.79
CA CYS A 7 6.21 1.34 -4.96
C CYS A 7 6.73 2.77 -4.80
N LEU A 8 8.03 2.90 -4.48
CA LEU A 8 8.85 3.99 -5.01
C LEU A 8 10.36 3.69 -4.82
N ALA A 9 11.07 3.47 -5.93
CA ALA A 9 12.52 3.58 -6.11
C ALA A 9 12.82 3.50 -7.62
N PRO A 10 13.91 4.13 -8.11
CA PRO A 10 13.91 5.26 -9.05
C PRO A 10 13.16 5.01 -10.37
N ALA A 11 12.93 6.09 -11.13
CA ALA A 11 12.17 6.29 -12.38
C ALA A 11 12.13 5.21 -13.51
N GLY A 12 12.72 4.02 -13.33
CA GLY A 12 12.77 2.93 -14.31
C GLY A 12 11.67 1.86 -14.21
N GLN A 13 10.92 1.73 -13.11
CA GLN A 13 9.87 0.72 -13.00
C GLN A 13 8.54 1.19 -13.62
N ARG A 14 7.97 0.38 -14.51
CA ARG A 14 6.67 0.61 -15.21
C ARG A 14 5.56 1.09 -14.27
N VAL A 15 5.54 0.63 -13.03
CA VAL A 15 4.56 1.00 -12.00
C VAL A 15 4.63 2.48 -11.61
N VAL A 16 5.82 3.09 -11.57
CA VAL A 16 5.97 4.52 -11.24
C VAL A 16 5.32 5.37 -12.32
N ARG A 17 5.53 5.04 -13.60
CA ARG A 17 4.91 5.77 -14.71
C ARG A 17 3.39 5.68 -14.67
N THR A 18 2.85 4.51 -14.37
CA THR A 18 1.40 4.33 -14.22
C THR A 18 0.84 5.17 -13.06
N LEU A 19 1.51 5.17 -11.90
CA LEU A 19 1.06 5.95 -10.75
C LEU A 19 1.18 7.46 -10.99
N THR A 20 2.27 7.93 -11.60
CA THR A 20 2.45 9.34 -11.96
C THR A 20 1.42 9.77 -13.01
N SER A 21 1.20 8.98 -14.06
CA SER A 21 0.18 9.28 -15.07
C SER A 21 -1.24 9.29 -14.48
N LEU A 22 -1.51 8.41 -13.50
CA LEU A 22 -2.76 8.40 -12.76
C LEU A 22 -2.90 9.67 -11.89
N ALA A 23 -1.83 10.10 -11.22
CA ALA A 23 -1.83 11.35 -10.45
C ALA A 23 -2.03 12.58 -11.36
N GLU A 24 -1.38 12.65 -12.51
CA GLU A 24 -1.57 13.73 -13.49
C GLU A 24 -3.01 13.76 -14.04
N SER A 25 -3.57 12.57 -14.34
CA SER A 25 -4.93 12.46 -14.85
C SER A 25 -5.97 12.82 -13.78
N ALA A 26 -5.73 12.44 -12.52
CA ALA A 26 -6.54 12.83 -11.39
C ALA A 26 -6.45 14.34 -11.11
N GLY A 27 -5.27 14.95 -11.29
CA GLY A 27 -5.06 16.38 -11.17
C GLY A 27 -5.94 17.16 -12.18
N ARG A 28 -6.11 16.64 -13.40
CA ARG A 28 -7.06 17.22 -14.38
C ARG A 28 -8.53 17.17 -13.94
N LEU A 29 -8.87 16.31 -12.98
CA LEU A 29 -10.19 16.20 -12.37
C LEU A 29 -10.29 16.98 -11.05
N GLY A 30 -9.29 17.79 -10.71
CA GLY A 30 -9.25 18.56 -9.45
C GLY A 30 -8.89 17.72 -8.22
N VAL A 31 -8.28 16.55 -8.42
CA VAL A 31 -7.87 15.65 -7.33
C VAL A 31 -6.35 15.60 -7.23
N ASP A 32 -5.80 16.20 -6.16
CA ASP A 32 -4.39 16.09 -5.86
C ASP A 32 -4.08 14.74 -5.21
N ILE A 33 -3.16 13.99 -5.81
CA ILE A 33 -2.73 12.68 -5.30
C ILE A 33 -1.31 12.79 -4.75
N GLU A 34 -1.17 12.51 -3.45
CA GLU A 34 0.12 12.35 -2.79
C GLU A 34 0.40 10.86 -2.53
N PHE A 35 1.65 10.44 -2.71
CA PHE A 35 2.04 9.04 -2.51
C PHE A 35 2.79 8.83 -1.19
N LEU A 36 2.20 8.05 -0.29
CA LEU A 36 2.90 7.54 0.88
C LEU A 36 3.76 6.35 0.46
N SER A 37 5.02 6.66 0.15
CA SER A 37 6.00 5.74 -0.41
C SER A 37 6.99 5.18 0.63
N PRO A 38 7.71 4.08 0.30
CA PRO A 38 8.78 3.56 1.13
C PRO A 38 10.05 4.42 1.18
N GLN A 39 10.07 5.55 0.47
CA GLN A 39 11.26 6.39 0.33
C GLN A 39 11.75 6.84 1.72
N GLY A 40 13.05 6.62 1.99
CA GLY A 40 13.68 6.94 3.28
C GLY A 40 13.50 5.89 4.37
N PHE A 41 12.82 4.77 4.11
CA PHE A 41 12.74 3.65 5.06
C PHE A 41 13.86 2.64 4.84
N ARG A 42 14.27 1.97 5.93
CA ARG A 42 15.16 0.81 5.83
C ARG A 42 14.42 -0.27 5.06
N SER A 43 15.06 -0.82 4.02
CA SER A 43 14.50 -1.90 3.24
C SER A 43 15.45 -3.09 3.20
N PHE A 44 14.88 -4.29 3.27
CA PHE A 44 15.63 -5.53 3.21
C PHE A 44 15.17 -6.36 2.01
N PRO A 45 16.10 -7.00 1.28
CA PRO A 45 15.73 -7.96 0.25
C PRO A 45 15.11 -9.19 0.90
N LEU A 46 14.10 -9.76 0.26
CA LEU A 46 13.56 -11.04 0.70
C LEU A 46 14.58 -12.17 0.40
N PRO A 47 14.73 -13.17 1.29
CA PRO A 47 15.74 -14.22 1.15
C PRO A 47 15.71 -14.95 -0.20
N THR A 48 14.50 -15.29 -0.65
CA THR A 48 14.21 -16.02 -1.90
C THR A 48 13.83 -15.10 -3.07
N TYR A 49 13.80 -13.78 -2.87
CA TYR A 49 13.41 -12.84 -3.92
C TYR A 49 14.06 -11.47 -3.73
N ARG A 50 15.38 -11.40 -3.96
CA ARG A 50 16.22 -10.22 -3.71
C ARG A 50 15.84 -8.98 -4.55
N SER A 51 15.08 -9.16 -5.63
CA SER A 51 14.57 -8.06 -6.47
C SER A 51 13.40 -7.31 -5.83
N LEU A 52 12.66 -7.93 -4.88
CA LEU A 52 11.66 -7.24 -4.06
C LEU A 52 12.29 -6.83 -2.74
N ARG A 53 12.22 -5.53 -2.45
CA ARG A 53 12.64 -4.96 -1.18
C ARG A 53 11.42 -4.66 -0.34
N LEU A 54 11.38 -5.21 0.87
CA LEU A 54 10.36 -4.85 1.85
C LEU A 54 10.87 -3.67 2.67
N ALA A 55 10.13 -2.57 2.64
CA ALA A 55 10.40 -1.39 3.44
C ALA A 55 9.77 -1.54 4.83
N LEU A 56 10.57 -1.33 5.87
CA LEU A 56 10.13 -1.25 7.26
C LEU A 56 10.16 0.22 7.70
N PRO A 57 9.01 0.90 7.67
CA PRO A 57 8.93 2.21 8.28
C PRO A 57 9.20 2.12 9.79
N PRO A 58 9.95 3.07 10.36
CA PRO A 58 10.07 3.20 11.81
C PRO A 58 8.71 3.49 12.46
N HIS A 59 8.58 3.16 13.73
CA HIS A 59 7.34 3.37 14.48
C HIS A 59 6.93 4.84 14.46
N GLY A 60 5.66 5.13 14.16
CA GLY A 60 5.13 6.50 14.12
C GLY A 60 5.43 7.30 12.85
N GLU A 61 6.37 6.89 12.01
CA GLU A 61 6.74 7.66 10.81
C GLU A 61 5.62 7.70 9.76
N ILE A 62 4.88 6.60 9.62
CA ILE A 62 3.67 6.57 8.77
C ILE A 62 2.62 7.56 9.28
N ALA A 63 2.39 7.59 10.59
CA ALA A 63 1.45 8.54 11.20
C ALA A 63 1.88 9.98 10.95
N ARG A 64 3.17 10.29 11.16
CA ARG A 64 3.75 11.62 10.91
C ARG A 64 3.55 12.08 9.47
N ARG A 65 3.79 11.20 8.49
CA ARG A 65 3.60 11.53 7.06
C ARG A 65 2.12 11.73 6.71
N ILE A 66 1.23 10.92 7.24
CA ILE A 66 -0.23 11.10 7.06
C ILE A 66 -0.68 12.44 7.65
N GLU A 67 -0.22 12.77 8.85
CA GLU A 67 -0.56 14.03 9.53
C GLU A 67 0.02 15.27 8.82
N ALA A 68 1.22 15.16 8.26
CA ALA A 68 1.83 16.24 7.47
C ALA A 68 1.11 16.49 6.14
N SER A 69 0.66 15.42 5.47
CA SER A 69 -0.09 15.48 4.20
C SER A 69 -1.51 16.04 4.36
N ARG A 70 -2.10 15.93 5.57
CA ARG A 70 -3.49 16.35 5.87
C ARG A 70 -4.51 15.92 4.80
N PRO A 71 -4.57 14.62 4.42
CA PRO A 71 -5.37 14.22 3.28
C PRO A 71 -6.87 14.19 3.59
N ASP A 72 -7.69 14.61 2.62
CA ASP A 72 -9.15 14.48 2.70
C ASP A 72 -9.62 13.02 2.62
N SER A 73 -8.81 12.15 2.00
CA SER A 73 -9.13 10.75 1.78
C SER A 73 -7.87 9.91 1.66
N ILE A 74 -7.93 8.69 2.21
CA ILE A 74 -6.82 7.73 2.25
C ILE A 74 -7.18 6.49 1.44
N HIS A 75 -6.29 6.13 0.51
CA HIS A 75 -6.38 4.89 -0.29
C HIS A 75 -5.14 4.03 -0.06
N ILE A 76 -5.33 2.75 0.23
CA ILE A 76 -4.23 1.81 0.47
C ILE A 76 -4.14 0.84 -0.71
N ALA A 77 -3.14 1.05 -1.57
CA ALA A 77 -3.00 0.32 -2.81
C ALA A 77 -2.30 -1.05 -2.66
N THR A 78 -1.62 -1.29 -1.54
CA THR A 78 -0.84 -2.54 -1.34
C THR A 78 -0.85 -3.01 0.11
N GLU A 79 -0.88 -4.32 0.29
CA GLU A 79 -1.03 -5.04 1.56
C GLU A 79 0.30 -5.26 2.30
N GLY A 80 1.32 -4.44 2.03
CA GLY A 80 2.63 -4.51 2.67
C GLY A 80 2.69 -3.83 4.05
N PRO A 81 3.88 -3.77 4.69
CA PRO A 81 4.06 -3.13 6.01
C PRO A 81 3.51 -1.71 6.09
N ILE A 82 3.73 -0.90 5.05
CA ILE A 82 3.18 0.46 4.93
C ILE A 82 1.65 0.43 4.93
N GLY A 83 1.04 -0.48 4.17
CA GLY A 83 -0.41 -0.64 4.11
C GLY A 83 -1.01 -1.05 5.45
N PHE A 84 -0.39 -2.01 6.15
CA PHE A 84 -0.82 -2.43 7.50
C PHE A 84 -0.74 -1.30 8.53
N LEU A 85 0.34 -0.51 8.50
CA LEU A 85 0.50 0.62 9.41
C LEU A 85 -0.45 1.76 9.09
N THR A 86 -0.68 2.05 7.81
CA THR A 86 -1.67 3.04 7.36
C THR A 86 -3.07 2.63 7.80
N ARG A 87 -3.44 1.36 7.60
CA ARG A 87 -4.70 0.79 8.10
C ARG A 87 -4.82 0.90 9.62
N ALA A 88 -3.78 0.55 10.35
CA ALA A 88 -3.78 0.65 11.81
C ALA A 88 -3.95 2.10 12.28
N TYR A 89 -3.31 3.06 11.62
CA TYR A 89 -3.47 4.49 11.87
C TYR A 89 -4.93 4.92 11.65
N CYS A 90 -5.50 4.61 10.48
CA CYS A 90 -6.87 4.98 10.15
C CYS A 90 -7.87 4.42 11.16
N ARG A 91 -7.73 3.13 11.53
CA ARG A 91 -8.60 2.49 12.52
C ARG A 91 -8.50 3.11 13.90
N ARG A 92 -7.30 3.47 14.36
CA ARG A 92 -7.11 4.11 15.69
C ARG A 92 -7.73 5.51 15.74
N ARG A 93 -7.77 6.22 14.61
CA ARG A 93 -8.30 7.59 14.50
C ARG A 93 -9.75 7.66 14.00
N GLY A 94 -10.40 6.51 13.73
CA GLY A 94 -11.76 6.48 13.18
C GLY A 94 -11.88 7.00 11.75
N LEU A 95 -10.77 7.05 10.99
CA LEU A 95 -10.75 7.57 9.63
C LEU A 95 -11.23 6.50 8.64
N ARG A 96 -12.07 6.91 7.68
CA ARG A 96 -12.45 6.06 6.55
C ARG A 96 -11.30 5.94 5.57
N PHE A 97 -11.08 4.75 5.04
CA PHE A 97 -10.07 4.47 4.03
C PHE A 97 -10.58 3.44 3.03
N THR A 98 -10.01 3.44 1.84
CA THR A 98 -10.29 2.45 0.80
C THR A 98 -9.06 1.59 0.54
N THR A 99 -9.24 0.40 -0.04
CA THR A 99 -8.13 -0.49 -0.39
C THR A 99 -8.22 -0.96 -1.84
N SER A 100 -7.11 -1.30 -2.46
CA SER A 100 -7.09 -2.02 -3.74
C SER A 100 -6.58 -3.44 -3.54
N TYR A 101 -7.29 -4.42 -4.10
CA TYR A 101 -6.84 -5.80 -4.23
C TYR A 101 -6.50 -6.05 -5.70
N THR A 102 -5.26 -5.76 -6.08
CA THR A 102 -4.78 -5.86 -7.47
C THR A 102 -3.49 -6.66 -7.59
N THR A 103 -2.98 -7.18 -6.48
CA THR A 103 -1.73 -7.94 -6.47
C THR A 103 -1.99 -9.37 -6.04
N ARG A 104 -1.33 -10.32 -6.71
CA ARG A 104 -1.28 -11.74 -6.34
C ARG A 104 -0.40 -11.98 -5.10
N PHE A 105 -0.60 -11.18 -4.06
CA PHE A 105 0.13 -11.23 -2.80
C PHE A 105 -0.17 -12.50 -1.96
N PRO A 106 -1.40 -13.04 -1.88
CA PRO A 106 -1.62 -14.30 -1.15
C PRO A 106 -0.92 -15.48 -1.81
N GLU A 107 -0.94 -15.57 -3.14
CA GLU A 107 -0.23 -16.59 -3.90
C GLU A 107 1.29 -16.42 -3.77
N TYR A 108 1.76 -15.18 -3.61
CA TYR A 108 3.17 -14.87 -3.35
C TYR A 108 3.65 -15.33 -1.96
N ILE A 109 2.84 -15.13 -0.91
CA ILE A 109 3.14 -15.59 0.45
C ILE A 109 3.06 -17.11 0.53
N ALA A 110 2.00 -17.73 0.01
CA ALA A 110 1.80 -19.18 0.04
C ALA A 110 2.88 -19.95 -0.74
N ALA A 111 3.39 -19.39 -1.84
CA ALA A 111 4.45 -20.01 -2.63
C ALA A 111 5.86 -19.91 -2.01
N ARG A 112 6.07 -19.10 -0.97
CA ARG A 112 7.42 -18.77 -0.45
C ARG A 112 7.58 -19.00 1.05
N PHE A 113 6.52 -18.82 1.80
CA PHE A 113 6.43 -19.24 3.18
C PHE A 113 5.53 -20.47 3.18
N ALA A 114 5.90 -21.54 3.88
CA ALA A 114 5.10 -22.77 4.02
C ALA A 114 3.85 -22.52 4.89
N VAL A 115 3.09 -21.48 4.53
CA VAL A 115 1.91 -20.99 5.20
C VAL A 115 0.72 -21.46 4.38
N PRO A 116 -0.28 -22.11 4.99
CA PRO A 116 -1.49 -22.51 4.30
C PRO A 116 -2.13 -21.31 3.59
N GLU A 117 -2.56 -21.51 2.35
CA GLU A 117 -3.23 -20.48 1.53
C GLU A 117 -4.44 -19.87 2.26
N SER A 118 -5.15 -20.68 3.04
CA SER A 118 -6.27 -20.25 3.89
C SER A 118 -5.89 -19.16 4.88
N TRP A 119 -4.66 -19.16 5.41
CA TRP A 119 -4.16 -18.13 6.32
C TRP A 119 -3.86 -16.83 5.58
N SER A 120 -3.25 -16.93 4.39
CA SER A 120 -3.00 -15.76 3.53
C SER A 120 -4.31 -15.06 3.18
N TYR A 121 -5.34 -15.80 2.78
CA TYR A 121 -6.66 -15.22 2.53
C TYR A 121 -7.34 -14.71 3.82
N ALA A 122 -7.15 -15.37 4.97
CA ALA A 122 -7.69 -14.87 6.23
C ALA A 122 -7.10 -13.50 6.61
N VAL A 123 -5.79 -13.32 6.41
CA VAL A 123 -5.10 -12.04 6.61
C VAL A 123 -5.65 -10.96 5.68
N LEU A 124 -5.83 -11.29 4.40
CA LEU A 124 -6.37 -10.35 3.41
C LEU A 124 -7.82 -9.97 3.70
N ARG A 125 -8.68 -10.94 4.03
CA ARG A 125 -10.05 -10.68 4.48
C ARG A 125 -10.07 -9.74 5.67
N LYS A 126 -9.19 -9.95 6.66
CA LYS A 126 -9.07 -9.07 7.83
C LYS A 126 -8.51 -7.69 7.47
N PHE A 127 -7.66 -7.59 6.45
CA PHE A 127 -7.10 -6.35 5.97
C PHE A 127 -8.17 -5.51 5.26
N HIS A 128 -8.74 -6.04 4.18
CA HIS A 128 -9.72 -5.39 3.31
C HIS A 128 -11.08 -5.21 3.97
N GLY A 129 -11.52 -6.14 4.83
CA GLY A 129 -12.82 -6.06 5.52
C GLY A 129 -12.95 -4.89 6.51
N ALA A 130 -11.87 -4.16 6.79
CA ALA A 130 -11.93 -2.92 7.57
C ALA A 130 -11.97 -1.65 6.69
N ALA A 131 -11.83 -1.77 5.38
CA ALA A 131 -11.93 -0.66 4.45
C ALA A 131 -13.40 -0.33 4.15
N ALA A 132 -13.69 0.94 3.85
CA ALA A 132 -15.01 1.37 3.44
C ALA A 132 -15.39 0.82 2.05
N ALA A 133 -14.41 0.64 1.18
CA ALA A 133 -14.55 0.00 -0.11
C ALA A 133 -13.24 -0.67 -0.52
N THR A 134 -13.35 -1.75 -1.30
CA THR A 134 -12.21 -2.44 -1.91
C THR A 134 -12.38 -2.46 -3.41
N THR A 135 -11.44 -1.86 -4.13
CA THR A 135 -11.37 -1.92 -5.60
C THR A 135 -10.59 -3.15 -6.03
N VAL A 136 -11.05 -3.81 -7.09
CA VAL A 136 -10.40 -4.99 -7.67
C VAL A 136 -10.02 -4.69 -9.11
N ALA A 137 -8.89 -5.25 -9.58
CA ALA A 137 -8.58 -5.23 -11.00
C ALA A 137 -9.44 -6.31 -11.67
N THR A 138 -10.38 -5.88 -12.51
CA THR A 138 -11.11 -6.76 -13.42
C THR A 138 -10.28 -6.97 -14.69
N GLU A 139 -10.26 -8.19 -15.21
CA GLU A 139 -9.66 -8.53 -16.52
C GLU A 139 -10.54 -8.05 -17.69
#